data_AF-A0A7C0VFG9-F1
#
_entry.id   AF-A0A7C0VFG9-F1
#
_cell.length_a   1.000
_cell.length_b   1.000
_cell.length_c   1.000
_cell.angle_alpha   90.00
_cell.angle_beta   90.00
_cell.angle_gamma   90.00
#
_symmetry.space_group_name_H-M   'P 1'
#
loop_
_entity.id
_entity.type
_entity.pdbx_description
1 polymer ?
#
loop_
_entity_poly.entity_id
_entity_poly.type
_entity_poly.pdbx_seq_one_letter_code
_entity_poly.pdbx_strand_id
1 'polypeptide(L)'
;MNVKTKTALIIILTLLIGILLGAGLHRLYLQHRLRRIVNLQRPFLMTRMMERVIQPSPEQREEIQKILRRHTQRLLDIRRDFEEKMRKEVEAIRQEIDPLLTPQQKKWLERRFPPPYRRWLRQPHRVR
;
A
#
# COMPACT_ATOMS: atom_id res chain seq x y z
N MET A 1 -21.46 -6.36 45.09
CA MET A 1 -20.90 -5.36 44.14
C MET A 1 -21.75 -4.11 44.18
N ASN A 2 -21.15 -2.95 44.48
CA ASN A 2 -21.86 -1.69 44.61
C ASN A 2 -22.40 -1.23 43.24
N VAL A 3 -23.56 -0.56 43.20
CA VAL A 3 -24.23 -0.11 41.96
C VAL A 3 -23.30 0.76 41.13
N LYS A 4 -22.52 1.63 41.80
CA LYS A 4 -21.51 2.49 41.17
C LYS A 4 -20.46 1.68 40.37
N THR A 5 -20.03 0.55 40.91
CA THR A 5 -19.05 -0.34 40.27
C THR A 5 -19.64 -1.02 39.05
N LYS A 6 -20.91 -1.46 39.10
CA LYS A 6 -21.61 -2.04 37.94
C LYS A 6 -21.75 -1.03 36.80
N THR A 7 -22.16 0.20 37.13
CA THR A 7 -22.32 1.26 36.13
C THR A 7 -21.00 1.64 35.48
N ALA A 8 -19.92 1.78 36.26
CA ALA A 8 -18.59 2.07 35.72
C ALA A 8 -18.11 0.96 34.76
N LEU A 9 -18.36 -0.31 35.10
CA LEU A 9 -17.97 -1.46 34.28
C LEU A 9 -18.70 -1.48 32.94
N ILE A 10 -20.00 -1.15 32.94
CA ILE A 10 -20.80 -1.04 31.71
C ILE A 10 -20.28 0.08 30.82
N ILE A 11 -19.96 1.26 31.38
CA ILE A 11 -19.42 2.40 30.62
C ILE A 11 -18.06 2.06 29.99
N ILE A 12 -17.17 1.41 30.74
CA ILE A 12 -15.86 1.00 30.22
C ILE A 12 -16.03 -0.02 29.10
N LEU A 13 -16.95 -0.99 29.28
CA LEU A 13 -17.19 -2.03 28.29
C LEU A 13 -17.75 -1.44 26.99
N THR A 14 -18.72 -0.52 27.07
CA THR A 14 -19.28 0.14 25.88
C THR A 14 -18.26 1.02 25.18
N LEU A 15 -17.39 1.72 25.93
CA LEU A 15 -16.28 2.50 25.36
C LEU A 15 -15.30 1.60 24.60
N LEU A 16 -14.91 0.47 25.19
CA LEU A 16 -14.01 -0.50 24.54
C LEU A 16 -14.61 -1.06 23.26
N ILE A 17 -15.91 -1.39 23.26
CA ILE A 17 -16.63 -1.83 22.06
C ILE A 17 -16.60 -0.73 20.98
N GLY A 18 -16.87 0.52 21.35
CA GLY A 18 -16.81 1.66 20.44
C GLY A 18 -15.43 1.86 19.81
N ILE A 19 -14.36 1.75 20.61
CA ILE A 19 -12.97 1.83 20.13
C ILE A 19 -12.65 0.69 19.17
N LEU A 20 -13.02 -0.54 19.50
CA LEU A 20 -12.78 -1.70 18.65
C LEU A 20 -13.53 -1.59 17.32
N LEU A 21 -14.78 -1.14 17.33
CA LEU A 21 -15.56 -0.90 16.12
C LEU A 21 -14.96 0.23 15.28
N GLY A 22 -14.59 1.35 15.89
CA GLY A 22 -13.96 2.48 15.21
C GLY A 22 -12.63 2.11 14.56
N ALA A 23 -11.75 1.41 15.30
CA ALA A 23 -10.47 0.93 14.77
C ALA A 23 -10.65 -0.12 13.66
N GLY A 24 -11.62 -1.03 13.82
CA GLY A 24 -11.94 -2.04 12.81
C GLY A 24 -12.45 -1.42 11.50
N LEU A 25 -13.41 -0.51 11.58
CA LEU A 25 -13.95 0.23 10.44
C LEU A 25 -12.87 1.05 9.73
N HIS A 26 -12.03 1.76 10.49
CA HIS A 26 -10.92 2.53 9.93
C HIS A 26 -9.96 1.64 9.14
N ARG A 27 -9.58 0.48 9.70
CA ARG A 27 -8.69 -0.48 9.04
C ARG A 27 -9.30 -1.07 7.77
N LEU A 28 -10.59 -1.43 7.78
CA LEU A 28 -11.30 -1.95 6.62
C LEU A 28 -11.43 -0.91 5.50
N TYR A 29 -11.72 0.35 5.87
CA TYR A 29 -11.81 1.47 4.94
C TYR A 29 -10.45 1.76 4.28
N LEU A 30 -9.38 1.85 5.07
CA LEU A 30 -8.03 2.04 4.54
C LEU A 30 -7.63 0.88 3.63
N GLN A 31 -7.88 -0.37 4.04
CA GLN A 31 -7.56 -1.54 3.21
C GLN A 31 -8.30 -1.53 1.88
N HIS A 32 -9.59 -1.17 1.83
CA HIS A 32 -10.33 -1.12 0.58
C HIS A 32 -9.83 0.00 -0.34
N ARG A 33 -9.55 1.19 0.21
CA ARG A 33 -9.05 2.33 -0.57
C ARG A 33 -7.64 2.08 -1.10
N LEU A 34 -6.73 1.58 -0.26
CA LEU A 34 -5.38 1.19 -0.69
C LEU A 34 -5.42 0.04 -1.69
N ARG A 35 -6.28 -0.98 -1.52
CA ARG A 35 -6.41 -2.06 -2.52
C ARG A 35 -6.84 -1.53 -3.88
N ARG A 36 -7.76 -0.55 -3.96
CA ARG A 36 -8.12 0.08 -5.24
C ARG A 36 -6.93 0.78 -5.90
N ILE A 37 -6.15 1.54 -5.13
CA ILE A 37 -4.96 2.25 -5.62
C ILE A 37 -3.87 1.26 -6.05
N VAL A 38 -3.62 0.21 -5.27
CA VAL A 38 -2.64 -0.84 -5.60
C VAL A 38 -3.10 -1.66 -6.81
N ASN A 39 -4.39 -1.93 -6.95
CA ASN A 39 -4.93 -2.66 -8.09
C ASN A 39 -4.85 -1.86 -9.40
N LEU A 40 -4.98 -0.52 -9.35
CA LEU A 40 -4.71 0.36 -10.50
C LEU A 40 -3.27 0.25 -11.01
N GLN A 41 -2.35 -0.23 -10.18
CA GLN A 41 -0.97 -0.43 -10.61
C GLN A 41 -0.78 -1.69 -11.48
N ARG A 42 -1.80 -2.55 -11.62
CA ARG A 42 -1.74 -3.68 -12.55
C ARG A 42 -2.26 -3.24 -13.92
N PRO A 43 -1.48 -3.45 -14.99
CA PRO A 43 -1.81 -2.93 -16.30
C PRO A 43 -3.22 -3.28 -16.79
N PHE A 44 -3.54 -4.57 -16.67
CA PHE A 44 -4.82 -5.11 -17.09
C PHE A 44 -6.01 -4.55 -16.29
N LEU A 45 -5.81 -4.25 -15.00
CA LEU A 45 -6.87 -3.71 -14.14
C LEU A 45 -7.14 -2.24 -14.43
N MET A 46 -6.11 -1.46 -14.79
CA MET A 46 -6.27 -0.07 -15.19
C MET A 46 -7.03 0.04 -16.51
N THR A 47 -6.66 -0.74 -17.53
CA THR A 47 -7.38 -0.80 -18.81
C THR A 47 -8.84 -1.20 -18.60
N ARG A 48 -9.11 -2.25 -17.81
CA ARG A 48 -10.47 -2.73 -17.53
C ARG A 48 -11.31 -1.71 -16.74
N MET A 49 -10.68 -0.94 -15.83
CA MET A 49 -11.36 0.13 -15.11
C MET A 49 -11.73 1.29 -16.05
N MET A 50 -10.78 1.72 -16.88
CA MET A 50 -10.99 2.78 -17.88
C MET A 50 -12.08 2.40 -18.88
N GLU A 51 -12.07 1.18 -19.42
CA GLU A 51 -13.14 0.68 -20.30
C GLU A 51 -14.50 0.69 -19.62
N ARG A 52 -14.59 0.34 -18.33
CA ARG A 52 -15.85 0.36 -17.58
C ARG A 52 -16.39 1.78 -17.37
N VAL A 53 -15.51 2.77 -17.23
CA VAL A 53 -15.90 4.18 -17.03
C VAL A 53 -16.27 4.84 -18.35
N ILE A 54 -15.46 4.62 -19.39
CA ILE A 54 -15.62 5.26 -20.71
C ILE A 54 -16.75 4.60 -21.51
N GLN A 55 -17.00 3.30 -21.30
CA GLN A 55 -18.01 2.51 -22.02
C GLN A 55 -17.94 2.70 -23.56
N PRO A 56 -16.78 2.40 -24.18
CA PRO A 56 -16.59 2.68 -25.59
C PRO A 56 -17.49 1.82 -26.49
N SER A 57 -17.92 2.37 -27.62
CA SER A 57 -18.58 1.62 -28.69
C SER A 57 -17.66 0.51 -29.24
N PRO A 58 -18.21 -0.52 -29.93
CA PRO A 58 -17.40 -1.58 -30.53
C PRO A 58 -16.31 -1.05 -31.47
N GLU A 59 -16.60 -0.02 -32.28
CA GLU A 59 -15.61 0.54 -33.21
C GLU A 59 -14.51 1.32 -32.48
N GLN A 60 -14.83 2.03 -31.39
CA GLN A 60 -13.86 2.80 -30.62
C GLN A 60 -12.98 1.93 -29.72
N ARG A 61 -13.45 0.73 -29.38
CA ARG A 61 -12.82 -0.12 -28.38
C ARG A 61 -11.40 -0.50 -28.74
N GLU A 62 -11.16 -0.85 -30.00
CA GLU A 62 -9.85 -1.31 -30.46
C GLU A 62 -8.79 -0.20 -30.36
N GLU A 63 -9.13 1.00 -30.85
CA GLU A 63 -8.23 2.16 -30.78
C GLU A 63 -7.97 2.61 -29.34
N ILE A 64 -9.01 2.64 -28.49
CA ILE A 64 -8.85 2.98 -27.07
C ILE A 64 -7.98 1.93 -26.37
N GLN A 65 -8.16 0.64 -26.64
CA GLN A 65 -7.33 -0.42 -26.06
C GLN A 65 -5.85 -0.26 -26.44
N LYS A 66 -5.58 0.09 -27.70
CA LYS A 66 -4.22 0.34 -28.20
C LYS A 66 -3.55 1.51 -27.48
N ILE A 67 -4.29 2.62 -27.30
CA ILE A 67 -3.82 3.79 -26.54
C ILE A 67 -3.55 3.39 -25.08
N LEU A 68 -4.53 2.78 -24.40
CA LEU A 68 -4.43 2.38 -23.01
C LEU A 68 -3.25 1.43 -22.76
N ARG A 69 -3.05 0.42 -23.62
CA ARG A 69 -1.91 -0.52 -23.49
C ARG A 69 -0.56 0.22 -23.54
N ARG A 70 -0.37 1.12 -24.50
CA ARG A 70 0.88 1.88 -24.67
C ARG A 70 1.19 2.72 -23.43
N HIS A 71 0.22 3.49 -22.94
CA HIS A 71 0.43 4.35 -21.78
C HIS A 71 0.60 3.57 -20.49
N THR A 72 -0.12 2.45 -20.35
CA THR A 72 0.01 1.58 -19.20
C THR A 72 1.39 0.95 -19.12
N GLN A 73 1.97 0.52 -20.25
CA GLN A 73 3.35 0.03 -20.30
C GLN A 73 4.34 1.12 -19.90
N ARG A 74 4.19 2.34 -20.43
CA ARG A 74 5.07 3.47 -20.07
C ARG A 74 4.99 3.83 -18.58
N LEU A 75 3.81 3.73 -17.98
CA LEU A 75 3.64 3.93 -16.53
C LEU A 75 4.33 2.84 -15.70
N LEU A 76 4.36 1.58 -16.18
CA LEU A 76 5.14 0.52 -15.53
C LEU A 76 6.64 0.81 -15.57
N ASP A 77 7.15 1.29 -16.71
CA ASP A 77 8.56 1.61 -16.85
C ASP A 77 8.95 2.78 -15.92
N ILE A 78 8.15 3.86 -15.91
CA ILE A 78 8.33 4.99 -14.98
C ILE A 78 8.34 4.50 -13.52
N ARG A 79 7.40 3.61 -13.18
CA ARG A 79 7.32 3.06 -11.83
C ARG A 79 8.58 2.26 -11.49
N ARG A 80 9.06 1.40 -12.39
CA ARG A 80 10.26 0.59 -12.18
C ARG A 80 11.48 1.48 -11.93
N ASP A 81 11.64 2.52 -12.74
CA ASP A 81 12.74 3.47 -12.61
C ASP A 81 12.64 4.25 -11.29
N PHE A 82 11.44 4.68 -10.91
CA PHE A 82 11.20 5.34 -9.63
C PHE A 82 11.51 4.42 -8.44
N GLU A 83 11.05 3.16 -8.48
CA GLU A 83 11.34 2.17 -7.43
C GLU A 83 12.85 1.91 -7.28
N GLU A 84 13.59 1.87 -8.39
CA GLU A 84 15.04 1.77 -8.35
C GLU A 84 15.71 3.00 -7.73
N LYS A 85 15.30 4.21 -8.14
CA LYS A 85 15.83 5.46 -7.57
C LYS A 85 15.54 5.55 -6.08
N MET A 86 14.30 5.29 -5.68
CA MET A 86 13.89 5.28 -4.27
C MET A 86 14.70 4.25 -3.47
N ARG A 87 14.97 3.07 -4.01
CA ARG A 87 15.82 2.07 -3.34
C ARG A 87 17.23 2.60 -3.11
N LYS A 88 17.84 3.26 -4.11
CA LYS A 88 19.19 3.81 -4.00
C LYS A 88 19.25 4.92 -2.94
N GLU A 89 18.29 5.84 -2.94
CA GLU A 89 18.23 6.94 -1.95
C GLU A 89 18.05 6.42 -0.52
N VAL A 90 17.16 5.45 -0.32
CA VAL A 90 16.96 4.85 1.01
C VAL A 90 18.23 4.14 1.50
N GLU A 91 18.94 3.46 0.61
CA GLU A 91 20.20 2.80 0.95
C GLU A 91 21.29 3.83 1.29
N ALA A 92 21.37 4.94 0.55
CA ALA A 92 22.29 6.04 0.85
C ALA A 92 22.01 6.64 2.24
N ILE A 93 20.75 6.95 2.56
CA ILE A 93 20.33 7.43 3.89
C ILE A 93 20.78 6.45 4.98
N ARG A 94 20.61 5.14 4.74
CA ARG A 94 21.03 4.12 5.71
C ARG A 94 22.54 4.16 5.91
N GLN A 95 23.33 4.23 4.84
CA GLN A 95 24.79 4.25 4.90
C GLN A 95 25.32 5.50 5.62
N GLU A 96 24.69 6.65 5.41
CA GLU A 96 25.07 7.91 6.07
C GLU A 96 24.72 7.91 7.57
N ILE A 97 23.59 7.33 7.96
CA ILE A 97 23.14 7.32 9.35
C ILE A 97 23.79 6.18 10.16
N ASP A 98 24.06 5.02 9.56
CA ASP A 98 24.61 3.84 10.26
C ASP A 98 25.86 4.11 11.13
N PRO A 99 26.86 4.91 10.72
CA PRO A 99 28.01 5.22 11.57
C PRO A 99 27.66 6.08 12.79
N LEU A 100 26.54 6.81 12.76
CA LEU A 100 26.09 7.68 13.85
C LEU A 100 25.26 6.94 14.92
N LEU A 101 24.85 5.70 14.63
CA LEU A 101 23.96 4.95 15.51
C LEU A 101 24.74 4.09 16.53
N THR A 102 24.27 4.11 17.77
CA THR A 102 24.71 3.15 18.78
C THR A 102 24.25 1.73 18.45
N PRO A 103 24.92 0.68 18.95
CA PRO A 103 24.52 -0.71 18.71
C PRO A 103 23.07 -1.02 19.13
N GLN A 104 22.57 -0.36 20.17
CA GLN A 104 21.18 -0.50 20.62
C GLN A 104 20.21 0.15 19.64
N GLN A 105 20.52 1.33 19.12
CA GLN A 105 19.71 2.02 18.10
C GLN A 105 19.66 1.24 16.78
N LYS A 106 20.78 0.61 16.37
CA LYS A 106 20.79 -0.29 15.19
C LYS A 106 19.81 -1.44 15.34
N LYS A 107 19.81 -2.12 16.50
CA LYS A 107 18.84 -3.20 16.80
C LYS A 107 17.39 -2.72 16.80
N TRP A 108 17.12 -1.49 17.23
CA TRP A 108 15.77 -0.91 17.19
C TRP A 108 15.32 -0.61 15.76
N LEU A 109 16.23 -0.04 14.96
CA LEU A 109 16.00 0.23 13.55
C LEU A 109 15.69 -1.07 12.79
N GLU A 110 16.47 -2.13 13.02
CA GLU A 110 16.22 -3.45 12.43
C GLU A 110 14.91 -4.10 12.89
N ARG A 111 14.44 -3.85 14.10
CA ARG A 111 13.16 -4.40 14.58
C ARG A 111 11.94 -3.64 14.06
N ARG A 112 12.06 -2.32 13.89
CA ARG A 112 10.95 -1.44 13.45
C ARG A 112 10.86 -1.35 11.94
N PHE A 113 12.00 -1.45 11.27
CA PHE A 113 12.15 -1.55 9.83
C PHE A 113 12.83 -2.89 9.46
N PRO A 114 12.25 -4.05 9.87
CA PRO A 114 12.84 -5.36 9.60
C PRO A 114 12.84 -5.58 8.11
N PRO A 115 13.99 -5.90 7.48
CA PRO A 115 14.23 -5.70 6.05
C PRO A 115 12.99 -6.01 5.20
N PRO A 116 12.15 -5.00 4.87
CA PRO A 116 10.90 -5.24 4.17
C PRO A 116 10.95 -4.62 2.77
N TYR A 117 12.11 -4.17 2.32
CA TYR A 117 12.28 -3.70 0.94
C TYR A 117 12.20 -4.87 -0.05
N ARG A 118 12.42 -6.13 0.37
CA ARG A 118 12.21 -7.29 -0.49
C ARG A 118 10.75 -7.55 -0.88
N ARG A 119 9.72 -7.03 -0.20
CA ARG A 119 8.32 -7.27 -0.62
C ARG A 119 7.88 -6.31 -1.74
N TRP A 120 8.46 -5.11 -1.78
CA TRP A 120 8.34 -4.19 -2.92
C TRP A 120 9.37 -4.53 -4.03
N LEU A 121 10.52 -5.12 -3.69
CA LEU A 121 11.57 -5.56 -4.61
C LEU A 121 11.49 -7.04 -5.06
N ARG A 122 10.50 -7.82 -4.61
CA ARG A 122 10.20 -9.18 -5.10
C ARG A 122 8.95 -9.15 -5.96
N GLN A 123 9.06 -8.58 -7.14
CA GLN A 123 8.65 -9.34 -8.32
C GLN A 123 9.83 -9.32 -9.28
N PRO A 124 10.68 -10.37 -9.28
CA PRO A 124 11.45 -10.61 -10.48
C PRO A 124 10.43 -10.89 -11.57
N HIS A 125 10.52 -10.14 -12.66
CA HIS A 125 10.00 -10.54 -13.94
C HIS A 125 10.40 -12.01 -14.20
N ARG A 126 9.53 -12.97 -13.88
CA ARG A 126 9.51 -14.25 -14.57
C ARG A 126 8.83 -13.99 -15.89
N VAL A 127 9.59 -13.43 -16.84
CA VAL A 127 9.31 -13.63 -18.26
C VAL A 127 9.77 -15.07 -18.53
N ARG A 128 8.80 -15.96 -18.70
CA ARG A 128 8.96 -17.11 -19.59
C ARG A 128 8.40 -16.69 -20.93
#